data_AF-A0A848LVA6-F1
#
_entry.id   AF-A0A848LVA6-F1
#
_cell.length_a   1.000
_cell.length_b   1.000
_cell.length_c   1.000
_cell.angle_alpha   90.00
_cell.angle_beta   90.00
_cell.angle_gamma   90.00
#
_symmetry.space_group_name_H-M   'P 1'
#
loop_
_entity.id
_entity.type
_entity.pdbx_description
1 polymer ?
#
loop_
_entity_poly.entity_id
_entity_poly.type
_entity_poly.pdbx_seq_one_letter_code
_entity_poly.pdbx_strand_id
1 'polypeptide(L)'
;MESSSLIALSAQLMEGAGVAAMVLGAVLAVVLLAVRRGLPPSEAYRRFRLNLGRAILLGLEFLVAADIIRTVSEAPTLRSVLVLGLIVLIRTFLSFTLTVELEGHWPWQSREPATEGGHGAHLPPPTPPRAPREPYSQERSVPH
;
A
#
# COMPACT_ATOMS: atom_id res chain seq x y z
N MET A 1 -20.69 35.76 2.97
CA MET A 1 -20.02 35.74 1.66
C MET A 1 -18.59 35.22 1.76
N GLU A 2 -17.85 35.48 2.85
CA GLU A 2 -16.45 35.04 3.00
C GLU A 2 -16.26 33.51 3.10
N SER A 3 -17.18 32.79 3.75
CA SER A 3 -17.06 31.34 3.97
C SER A 3 -17.12 30.52 2.68
N SER A 4 -18.02 30.84 1.75
CA SER A 4 -18.14 30.14 0.46
C SER A 4 -16.87 30.28 -0.39
N SER A 5 -16.21 31.44 -0.33
CA SER A 5 -14.95 31.68 -1.05
C SER A 5 -13.79 30.86 -0.47
N LEU A 6 -13.70 30.74 0.85
CA LEU A 6 -12.68 29.91 1.52
C LEU A 6 -12.86 28.42 1.20
N ILE A 7 -14.11 27.94 1.20
CA ILE A 7 -14.42 26.55 0.88
C ILE A 7 -14.09 26.24 -0.58
N ALA A 8 -14.50 27.11 -1.50
CA ALA A 8 -14.21 26.96 -2.93
C ALA A 8 -12.69 26.96 -3.20
N LEU A 9 -11.95 27.89 -2.59
CA LEU A 9 -10.49 27.95 -2.70
C LEU A 9 -9.83 26.68 -2.16
N SER A 10 -10.29 26.18 -1.01
CA SER A 10 -9.75 24.97 -0.39
C SER A 10 -9.96 23.73 -1.27
N ALA A 11 -11.17 23.57 -1.83
CA ALA A 11 -11.48 22.50 -2.76
C ALA A 11 -10.58 22.57 -4.01
N GLN A 12 -10.38 23.77 -4.56
CA GLN A 12 -9.60 23.98 -5.77
C GLN A 12 -8.09 23.76 -5.55
N LEU A 13 -7.58 24.13 -4.36
CA LEU A 13 -6.20 23.82 -3.96
C LEU A 13 -5.99 22.31 -3.77
N MET A 14 -6.94 21.60 -3.16
CA MET A 14 -6.85 20.14 -3.02
C MET A 14 -6.96 19.42 -4.36
N GLU A 15 -7.84 19.89 -5.24
CA GLU A 15 -7.95 19.38 -6.60
C GLU A 15 -6.62 19.57 -7.37
N GLY A 16 -6.08 20.79 -7.33
CA GLY A 16 -4.80 21.12 -7.94
C GLY A 16 -3.65 20.29 -7.35
N ALA A 17 -3.61 20.10 -6.04
CA ALA A 17 -2.61 19.28 -5.36
C ALA A 17 -2.69 17.81 -5.81
N GLY A 18 -3.90 17.25 -5.92
CA GLY A 18 -4.11 15.88 -6.39
C GLY A 18 -3.63 15.69 -7.83
N VAL A 19 -4.05 16.57 -8.74
CA VAL A 19 -3.61 16.54 -10.15
C VAL A 19 -2.09 16.73 -10.24
N ALA A 20 -1.53 17.69 -9.50
CA ALA A 20 -0.09 17.93 -9.47
C ALA A 20 0.69 16.71 -8.97
N ALA A 21 0.22 16.04 -7.91
CA ALA A 21 0.86 14.83 -7.39
C ALA A 21 0.88 13.69 -8.42
N MET A 22 -0.23 13.48 -9.15
CA MET A 22 -0.29 12.49 -10.23
C MET A 22 0.69 12.81 -11.36
N VAL A 23 0.69 14.05 -11.83
CA VAL A 23 1.55 14.50 -12.94
C VAL A 23 3.02 14.43 -12.53
N LEU A 24 3.38 14.97 -11.37
CA LEU A 24 4.76 14.96 -10.88
C LEU A 24 5.26 13.53 -10.67
N GLY A 25 4.45 12.66 -10.07
CA GLY A 25 4.84 11.27 -9.87
C GLY A 25 4.96 10.48 -11.18
N ALA A 26 4.11 10.75 -12.17
CA ALA A 26 4.24 10.17 -13.51
C ALA A 26 5.54 10.64 -14.21
N VAL A 27 5.81 11.95 -14.18
CA VAL A 27 7.05 12.52 -14.73
C VAL A 27 8.28 11.94 -14.03
N LEU A 28 8.28 11.88 -12.69
CA LEU A 28 9.37 11.28 -11.93
C LEU A 28 9.56 9.79 -12.29
N ALA A 29 8.48 9.02 -12.43
CA ALA A 29 8.55 7.62 -12.83
C ALA A 29 9.21 7.45 -14.22
N VAL A 30 8.87 8.31 -15.18
CA VAL A 30 9.50 8.34 -16.52
C VAL A 30 10.97 8.74 -16.44
N VAL A 31 11.29 9.81 -15.71
CA VAL A 31 12.67 10.31 -15.56
C VAL A 31 13.56 9.26 -14.89
N LEU A 32 13.10 8.65 -13.79
CA LEU A 32 13.84 7.57 -13.11
C LEU A 32 14.08 6.38 -14.04
N LEU A 33 13.12 6.04 -14.89
CA LEU A 33 13.27 4.96 -15.86
C LEU A 33 14.28 5.34 -16.95
N ALA A 34 14.22 6.56 -17.48
CA ALA A 34 15.09 7.04 -18.56
C ALA A 34 16.56 7.16 -18.13
N VAL A 35 16.80 7.54 -16.86
CA VAL A 35 18.15 7.67 -16.29
C VAL A 35 18.75 6.30 -15.94
N ARG A 36 17.93 5.32 -15.55
CA ARG A 36 18.40 3.96 -15.22
C ARG A 36 18.53 3.08 -16.46
N ARG A 37 19.62 3.28 -17.20
CA ARG A 37 20.00 2.43 -18.34
C ARG A 37 20.37 1.01 -17.88
N GLY A 38 19.98 -0.01 -18.64
CA GLY A 38 20.40 -1.41 -18.43
C GLY A 38 19.47 -2.29 -17.60
N LEU A 39 18.29 -1.80 -17.20
CA LEU A 39 17.26 -2.65 -16.59
C LEU A 39 16.62 -3.56 -17.66
N PRO A 40 16.36 -4.85 -17.36
CA PRO A 40 15.59 -5.70 -18.25
C PRO A 40 14.17 -5.11 -18.42
N PRO A 41 13.56 -5.23 -19.62
CA PRO A 41 12.27 -4.60 -19.93
C PRO A 41 11.15 -4.93 -18.92
N SER A 42 11.11 -6.16 -18.41
CA SER A 42 10.14 -6.61 -17.42
C SER A 42 10.28 -5.86 -16.08
N GLU A 43 11.52 -5.64 -15.62
CA GLU A 43 11.80 -4.93 -14.37
C GLU A 43 11.59 -3.42 -14.50
N ALA A 44 11.97 -2.86 -15.64
CA ALA A 44 11.69 -1.48 -16.02
C ALA A 44 10.18 -1.17 -15.95
N TYR A 45 9.37 -2.02 -16.60
CA TYR A 45 7.92 -1.90 -16.61
C TYR A 45 7.30 -2.05 -15.21
N ARG A 46 7.74 -3.05 -14.44
CA ARG A 46 7.28 -3.27 -13.07
C ARG A 46 7.52 -2.05 -12.18
N ARG A 47 8.71 -1.46 -12.22
CA ARG A 47 9.06 -0.27 -11.42
C ARG A 47 8.28 0.96 -11.85
N PHE A 48 8.13 1.16 -13.16
CA PHE A 48 7.31 2.25 -13.69
C PHE A 48 5.87 2.15 -13.18
N ARG A 49 5.23 0.99 -13.30
CA ARG A 49 3.87 0.75 -12.80
C ARG A 49 3.74 0.97 -11.30
N LEU A 50 4.72 0.52 -10.51
CA LEU A 50 4.70 0.73 -9.05
C LEU A 50 4.80 2.21 -8.68
N ASN A 51 5.70 2.96 -9.33
CA ASN A 51 5.87 4.38 -9.04
C ASN A 51 4.67 5.21 -9.52
N LEU A 52 4.15 4.89 -10.71
CA LEU A 52 2.94 5.51 -11.24
C LEU A 52 1.73 5.21 -10.36
N GLY A 53 1.55 3.95 -9.93
CA GLY A 53 0.46 3.55 -9.04
C GLY A 53 0.49 4.28 -7.70
N ARG A 54 1.68 4.46 -7.09
CA ARG A 54 1.84 5.24 -5.85
C ARG A 54 1.47 6.71 -6.04
N ALA A 55 1.88 7.31 -7.17
CA ALA A 55 1.56 8.69 -7.49
C ALA A 55 0.05 8.90 -7.70
N ILE A 56 -0.60 7.97 -8.40
CA ILE A 56 -2.05 7.98 -8.61
C ILE A 56 -2.77 7.83 -7.27
N LEU A 57 -2.37 6.87 -6.42
CA LEU A 57 -2.99 6.66 -5.11
C LEU A 57 -2.91 7.93 -4.24
N LEU A 58 -1.74 8.56 -4.19
CA LEU A 58 -1.54 9.82 -3.47
C LEU A 58 -2.44 10.93 -4.05
N GLY A 59 -2.47 11.09 -5.37
CA GLY A 59 -3.32 12.07 -6.02
C GLY A 59 -4.82 11.83 -5.75
N LEU A 60 -5.24 10.56 -5.69
CA LEU A 60 -6.61 10.19 -5.38
C LEU A 60 -7.01 10.59 -3.96
N GLU A 61 -6.13 10.48 -2.97
CA GLU A 61 -6.41 10.96 -1.59
C GLU A 61 -6.75 12.45 -1.58
N PHE A 62 -5.97 13.28 -2.29
CA PHE A 62 -6.23 14.72 -2.40
C PHE A 62 -7.51 15.03 -3.19
N LEU A 63 -7.76 14.30 -4.28
CA LEU A 63 -9.02 14.44 -5.02
C LEU A 63 -10.22 14.00 -4.16
N VAL A 64 -10.05 13.07 -3.22
CA VAL A 64 -11.13 12.62 -2.30
C VAL A 64 -11.48 13.75 -1.37
N ALA A 65 -10.47 14.38 -0.78
CA ALA A 65 -10.67 15.55 0.07
C ALA A 65 -11.37 16.69 -0.68
N ALA A 66 -10.92 17.01 -1.90
CA ALA A 66 -11.51 18.08 -2.72
C ALA A 66 -13.01 17.87 -3.02
N ASP A 67 -13.39 16.64 -3.32
CA ASP A 67 -14.77 16.26 -3.65
C ASP A 67 -15.67 16.32 -2.42
N ILE A 68 -15.20 15.82 -1.26
CA ILE A 68 -15.91 15.96 0.03
C ILE A 68 -16.13 17.44 0.37
N ILE A 69 -15.13 18.30 0.21
CA ILE A 69 -15.25 19.74 0.49
C ILE A 69 -16.32 20.37 -0.41
N ARG A 70 -16.35 20.00 -1.69
CA ARG A 70 -17.35 20.50 -2.64
C ARG A 70 -18.75 20.03 -2.27
N THR A 71 -18.90 18.77 -1.87
CA THR A 71 -20.20 18.18 -1.50
C THR A 71 -20.84 18.84 -0.28
N VAL A 72 -20.06 19.15 0.74
CA VAL A 72 -20.58 19.76 1.98
C VAL A 72 -20.89 21.26 1.84
N SER A 73 -20.39 21.90 0.78
CA SER A 73 -20.46 23.35 0.58
C SER A 73 -21.72 23.83 -0.13
N GLU A 74 -22.43 22.95 -0.84
CA GLU A 74 -23.65 23.30 -1.57
C GLU A 74 -24.90 23.04 -0.71
N ALA A 75 -25.78 24.04 -0.61
CA ALA A 75 -27.03 23.92 0.14
C ALA A 75 -27.87 22.76 -0.44
N PRO A 76 -28.39 21.84 0.40
CA PRO A 76 -29.01 20.62 -0.08
C PRO A 76 -30.30 20.93 -0.84
N THR A 77 -30.27 20.70 -2.16
CA THR A 77 -31.47 20.56 -3.01
C THR A 77 -31.46 19.17 -3.64
N LEU A 78 -32.63 18.60 -3.92
CA LEU A 78 -32.74 17.27 -4.56
C LEU A 78 -31.92 17.18 -5.86
N ARG A 79 -31.88 18.25 -6.66
CA ARG A 79 -31.11 18.32 -7.90
C ARG A 79 -29.60 18.34 -7.63
N SER A 80 -29.15 19.17 -6.69
CA SER A 80 -27.74 19.24 -6.30
C SER A 80 -27.25 17.92 -5.75
N VAL A 81 -28.04 17.23 -4.91
CA VAL A 81 -27.72 15.90 -4.38
C VAL A 81 -27.62 14.84 -5.48
N LEU A 82 -28.45 14.93 -6.53
CA LEU A 82 -28.44 13.98 -7.64
C LEU A 82 -27.19 14.15 -8.53
N VAL A 83 -26.83 15.39 -8.86
CA VAL A 83 -25.57 15.70 -9.55
C VAL A 83 -24.38 15.26 -8.72
N LEU A 84 -24.42 15.53 -7.41
CA LEU A 84 -23.39 15.15 -6.47
C LEU A 84 -23.21 13.62 -6.39
N GLY A 85 -24.32 12.89 -6.26
CA GLY A 85 -24.32 11.43 -6.24
C GLY A 85 -23.76 10.86 -7.54
N LEU A 86 -24.06 11.48 -8.69
CA LEU A 86 -23.52 11.07 -9.98
C LEU A 86 -22.01 11.29 -10.06
N ILE A 87 -21.50 12.45 -9.60
CA ILE A 87 -20.05 12.74 -9.59
C ILE A 87 -19.31 11.74 -8.70
N VAL A 88 -19.80 11.51 -7.48
CA VAL A 88 -19.20 10.53 -6.54
C VAL A 88 -19.26 9.10 -7.11
N LEU A 89 -20.34 8.74 -7.81
CA LEU A 89 -20.50 7.43 -8.46
C LEU A 89 -19.46 7.23 -9.56
N ILE A 90 -19.33 8.20 -10.48
CA ILE A 90 -18.33 8.17 -11.56
C ILE A 90 -16.94 8.07 -10.96
N ARG A 91 -16.66 8.87 -9.93
CA ARG A 91 -15.38 8.92 -9.24
C ARG A 91 -15.03 7.59 -8.57
N THR A 92 -15.99 6.96 -7.90
CA THR A 92 -15.82 5.63 -7.30
C THR A 92 -15.59 4.58 -8.37
N PHE A 93 -16.40 4.58 -9.44
CA PHE A 93 -16.29 3.60 -10.53
C PHE A 93 -14.95 3.69 -11.26
N LEU A 94 -14.53 4.88 -11.68
CA LEU A 94 -13.25 5.08 -12.38
C LEU A 94 -12.05 4.72 -11.49
N SER A 95 -12.06 5.18 -10.23
CA SER A 95 -11.00 4.85 -9.29
C SER A 95 -10.92 3.34 -9.05
N PHE A 96 -12.07 2.66 -8.95
CA PHE A 96 -12.17 1.22 -8.76
C PHE A 96 -11.67 0.41 -9.96
N THR A 97 -12.09 0.76 -11.18
CA THR A 97 -11.65 0.08 -12.42
C THR A 97 -10.14 0.20 -12.60
N LEU A 98 -9.56 1.38 -12.34
CA LEU A 98 -8.12 1.60 -12.40
C LEU A 98 -7.35 0.73 -11.39
N THR A 99 -7.83 0.64 -10.14
CA THR A 99 -7.20 -0.21 -9.12
C THR A 99 -7.24 -1.68 -9.53
N VAL A 100 -8.39 -2.18 -10.03
CA VAL A 100 -8.52 -3.59 -10.46
C VAL A 100 -7.63 -3.89 -11.67
N GLU A 101 -7.54 -2.99 -12.65
CA GLU A 101 -6.63 -3.14 -13.79
C GLU A 101 -5.16 -3.10 -13.35
N LEU A 102 -4.82 -2.26 -12.36
CA LEU A 102 -3.47 -2.16 -11.86
C LEU A 102 -3.02 -3.39 -11.06
N GLU A 103 -3.90 -3.90 -10.20
CA GLU A 103 -3.59 -4.95 -9.23
C GLU A 103 -3.88 -6.36 -9.76
N GLY A 104 -4.76 -6.50 -10.75
CA GLY A 104 -5.14 -7.79 -11.33
C GLY A 104 -5.92 -8.70 -10.38
N HIS A 105 -6.23 -8.21 -9.18
CA HIS A 105 -7.03 -8.88 -8.16
C HIS A 105 -8.08 -7.89 -7.62
N TRP A 106 -9.25 -8.40 -7.26
CA TRP A 106 -10.31 -7.56 -6.70
C TRP A 106 -9.92 -7.05 -5.31
N PRO A 107 -10.34 -5.84 -4.88
CA PRO A 107 -9.92 -5.27 -3.60
C PRO A 107 -10.41 -6.07 -2.38
N TRP A 108 -11.40 -6.94 -2.53
CA TRP A 108 -11.87 -7.88 -1.50
C TRP A 108 -11.15 -9.24 -1.54
N GLN A 109 -10.21 -9.46 -2.45
CA GLN A 109 -9.28 -10.59 -2.38
C GLN A 109 -8.18 -10.23 -1.39
N SER A 110 -8.52 -10.30 -0.09
CA SER A 110 -7.55 -10.30 0.98
C SER A 110 -6.46 -11.32 0.63
N ARG A 111 -5.20 -10.89 0.59
CA ARG A 111 -4.08 -11.82 0.71
C ARG A 111 -4.37 -12.65 1.95
N GLU A 112 -4.65 -13.93 1.77
CA GLU A 112 -4.58 -14.88 2.86
C GLU A 112 -3.27 -14.57 3.58
N PRO A 113 -3.28 -14.25 4.89
CA PRO A 113 -2.04 -14.19 5.62
C PRO A 113 -1.40 -15.53 5.32
N ALA A 114 -0.24 -15.50 4.66
CA ALA A 114 0.59 -16.67 4.56
C ALA A 114 0.82 -17.05 6.01
N THR A 115 0.03 -18.01 6.47
CA THR A 115 0.21 -18.64 7.75
C THR A 115 1.64 -19.12 7.66
N GLU A 116 2.54 -18.40 8.32
CA GLU A 116 3.80 -18.89 8.81
C GLU A 116 3.48 -20.01 9.81
N GLY A 117 2.81 -21.07 9.33
CA GLY A 117 2.92 -22.41 9.86
C GLY A 117 4.24 -22.88 9.31
N GLY A 118 5.30 -22.52 10.03
CA GLY A 118 6.64 -22.99 9.78
C GLY A 118 6.61 -24.47 9.43
N HIS A 119 7.55 -24.82 8.55
CA HIS A 119 8.05 -26.17 8.46
C HIS A 119 7.90 -26.86 9.82
N GLY A 120 7.05 -27.89 9.87
CA GLY A 120 7.33 -29.05 10.67
C GLY A 120 8.64 -29.66 10.16
N ALA A 121 9.75 -28.93 10.30
CA ALA A 121 11.02 -29.54 10.54
C ALA A 121 10.78 -30.30 11.83
N HIS A 122 10.64 -31.61 11.70
CA HIS A 122 10.80 -32.56 12.76
C HIS A 122 12.10 -32.18 13.50
N LEU A 123 11.99 -31.29 14.49
CA LEU A 123 13.04 -31.11 15.46
C LEU A 123 13.10 -32.47 16.16
N PRO A 124 14.21 -33.22 16.03
CA PRO A 124 14.38 -34.38 16.87
C PRO A 124 14.21 -33.91 18.32
N PRO A 125 13.55 -34.71 19.18
CA PRO A 125 13.29 -34.32 20.55
C PRO A 125 14.58 -33.83 21.21
N PRO A 126 14.51 -32.78 22.07
CA PRO A 126 15.70 -32.22 22.69
C PRO A 126 16.49 -33.34 23.35
N THR A 127 17.76 -33.45 22.98
CA THR A 127 18.65 -34.46 23.57
C THR A 127 18.66 -34.21 25.08
N PRO A 128 18.36 -35.22 25.92
CA PRO A 128 18.38 -35.03 27.37
C PRO A 128 19.77 -34.52 27.80
N PRO A 129 19.85 -33.67 28.83
CA PRO A 129 21.13 -33.16 29.30
C PRO A 129 22.07 -34.34 29.59
N ARG A 130 23.28 -34.30 29.03
CA ARG A 130 24.31 -35.32 29.30
C ARG A 130 24.45 -35.44 30.82
N ALA A 131 24.21 -36.63 31.35
CA ALA A 131 24.51 -36.95 32.74
C ALA A 131 25.97 -36.53 33.03
N PRO A 132 26.26 -35.97 34.22
CA PRO A 132 27.62 -35.70 34.63
C PRO A 132 28.46 -36.95 34.42
N ARG A 133 29.56 -36.84 33.66
CA ARG A 133 30.52 -37.95 33.56
C ARG A 133 31.04 -38.20 34.96
N GLU A 134 30.70 -39.34 35.55
CA GLU A 134 31.36 -39.79 36.77
C GLU A 134 32.87 -39.82 36.48
N PRO A 135 33.68 -38.98 37.16
CA PRO A 135 35.11 -39.07 37.02
C PRO A 135 35.49 -40.41 37.62
N TYR A 136 36.14 -41.24 36.80
CA TYR A 136 37.05 -42.30 37.18
C TYR A 136 37.23 -42.42 38.70
N SER A 137 36.56 -43.39 39.31
CA SER A 137 37.05 -44.05 40.52
C SER A 137 38.32 -44.83 40.16
N GLN A 138 39.34 -44.10 39.73
CA GLN A 138 40.72 -44.47 39.96
C GLN A 138 41.03 -44.08 41.41
N GLU A 139 41.81 -44.93 42.08
CA GLU A 139 42.28 -44.80 43.47
C GLU A 139 41.31 -45.23 44.58
N ARG A 140 41.21 -46.55 44.74
CA ARG A 140 41.65 -47.20 45.98
C ARG A 140 42.26 -48.55 45.57
N SER A 141 43.58 -48.67 45.44
CA SER A 141 44.52 -48.82 46.55
C SER A 141 43.99 -49.92 47.48
N VAL A 142 44.62 -51.09 47.60
CA VAL A 142 45.91 -51.27 48.28
C VAL A 142 46.36 -52.74 48.07
N PRO A 143 47.68 -53.01 48.10
CA PRO A 143 48.28 -54.32 47.84
C PRO A 143 48.35 -55.20 49.09
N HIS A 144 48.49 -56.52 48.90
CA HIS A 144 49.50 -57.39 49.52
C HIS A 144 49.29 -58.84 49.08
#